data_AF-A0A6G2VJH9-F1
#
_entry.id   AF-A0A6G2VJH9-F1
#
_cell.length_a   1.000
_cell.length_b   1.000
_cell.length_c   1.000
_cell.angle_alpha   90.00
_cell.angle_beta   90.00
_cell.angle_gamma   90.00
#
_symmetry.space_group_name_H-M   'P 1'
#
loop_
_entity.id
_entity.type
_entity.pdbx_description
1 polymer ?
#
loop_
_entity_poly.entity_id
_entity_poly.type
_entity_poly.pdbx_seq_one_letter_code
_entity_poly.pdbx_strand_id
1 'polypeptide(L)'
;YFAEQLTGYLATQHGWVQSYGTRYVRPPILAGDISRPEPMTVRWTTYAQSLTSRPVKGMLTGPVTMLAWSFVRDDQPLGDTARQVALALRDEVNDLEAAGTSVIQVDEPALRETLPLRSADRPAYLAWATESFRL
;
A
#
# COMPACT_ATOMS: atom_id res chain seq x y z
N TYR A 1 -2.66 -4.73 -8.40
CA TYR A 1 -3.72 -5.14 -7.45
C TYR A 1 -4.30 -3.97 -6.68
N PHE A 2 -3.72 -3.52 -5.56
CA PHE A 2 -4.33 -2.46 -4.74
C PHE A 2 -4.50 -1.14 -5.49
N ALA A 3 -3.45 -0.70 -6.21
CA ALA A 3 -3.50 0.50 -7.05
C ALA A 3 -4.62 0.49 -8.10
N GLU A 4 -5.10 -0.68 -8.55
CA GLU A 4 -6.17 -0.75 -9.56
C GLU A 4 -7.58 -0.62 -8.94
N GLN A 5 -7.67 -0.64 -7.61
CA GLN A 5 -8.92 -0.60 -6.85
C GLN A 5 -9.05 0.64 -5.97
N LEU A 6 -8.05 1.52 -5.96
CA LEU A 6 -8.05 2.78 -5.23
C LEU A 6 -8.21 3.95 -6.19
N THR A 7 -8.92 4.99 -5.77
CA THR A 7 -8.92 6.26 -6.50
C THR A 7 -7.54 6.92 -6.42
N GLY A 8 -7.27 7.86 -7.32
CA GLY A 8 -5.99 8.59 -7.36
C GLY A 8 -4.84 7.80 -7.99
N TYR A 9 -4.96 6.47 -8.10
CA TYR A 9 -4.01 5.63 -8.83
C TYR A 9 -4.38 5.49 -10.31
N LEU A 10 -3.36 5.45 -11.16
CA LEU A 10 -3.45 5.22 -12.60
C LEU A 10 -2.43 4.15 -13.01
N ALA A 11 -2.83 3.28 -13.93
CA ALA A 11 -1.92 2.29 -14.53
C ALA A 11 -1.49 2.74 -15.93
N THR A 12 -0.20 2.60 -16.24
CA THR A 12 0.31 2.82 -17.59
C THR A 12 0.21 1.54 -18.43
N GLN A 13 0.09 1.68 -19.76
CA GLN A 13 0.20 0.52 -20.66
C GLN A 13 1.67 0.17 -20.95
N HIS A 14 2.51 1.18 -21.17
CA HIS A 14 3.91 1.00 -21.61
C HIS A 14 4.93 1.79 -20.77
N GLY A 15 4.57 2.23 -19.55
CA GLY A 15 5.46 2.98 -18.64
C GLY A 15 6.48 2.08 -17.93
N TRP A 16 7.33 1.40 -18.70
CA TRP A 16 8.34 0.48 -18.19
C TRP A 16 9.57 1.23 -17.67
N VAL A 17 10.08 0.80 -16.52
CA VAL A 17 11.32 1.28 -15.92
C VAL A 17 12.24 0.08 -15.70
N GLN A 18 13.48 0.17 -16.16
CA GLN A 18 14.47 -0.88 -15.91
C GLN A 18 14.77 -0.93 -14.42
N SER A 19 14.70 -2.13 -13.83
CA SER A 19 15.07 -2.35 -12.43
C SER A 19 16.50 -2.88 -12.34
N TYR A 20 16.79 -4.03 -12.95
CA TYR A 20 18.14 -4.59 -13.04
C TYR A 20 18.25 -5.58 -14.20
N GLY A 21 19.41 -5.63 -14.86
CA GLY A 21 19.64 -6.53 -15.99
C GLY A 21 18.56 -6.40 -17.07
N THR A 22 17.83 -7.48 -17.33
CA THR A 22 16.70 -7.52 -18.28
C THR A 22 15.33 -7.44 -17.61
N ARG A 23 15.27 -7.13 -16.30
CA ARG A 23 14.02 -7.03 -15.53
C ARG A 23 13.54 -5.58 -15.49
N TYR A 24 12.26 -5.42 -15.78
CA TYR A 24 11.56 -4.14 -15.80
C TYR A 24 10.37 -4.20 -14.85
N VAL A 25 10.05 -3.05 -14.28
CA VAL A 25 8.83 -2.82 -13.51
C VAL A 25 7.96 -1.83 -14.27
N ARG A 26 6.66 -1.83 -13.95
CA ARG A 26 5.70 -0.86 -14.47
C ARG A 26 5.01 -0.20 -13.28
N PRO A 27 5.64 0.82 -12.67
CA PRO A 27 5.08 1.48 -11.49
C PRO A 27 3.72 2.10 -11.83
N PRO A 28 2.70 1.97 -10.95
CA PRO A 28 1.50 2.77 -11.07
C PRO A 28 1.83 4.24 -10.76
N ILE A 29 0.98 5.15 -11.22
CA ILE A 29 1.09 6.59 -10.97
C ILE A 29 0.06 6.95 -9.91
N LEU A 30 0.49 7.56 -8.82
CA LEU A 30 -0.37 8.11 -7.77
C LEU A 30 -0.54 9.60 -8.07
N ALA A 31 -1.59 9.93 -8.81
CA ALA A 31 -1.80 11.24 -9.46
C ALA A 31 -2.85 12.13 -8.76
N GLY A 32 -3.56 11.62 -7.76
CA GLY A 32 -4.63 12.36 -7.08
C GLY A 32 -4.92 11.84 -5.68
N ASP A 33 -6.00 12.32 -5.09
CA ASP A 33 -6.40 11.91 -3.74
C ASP A 33 -6.86 10.45 -3.70
N ILE A 34 -6.41 9.75 -2.65
CA ILE A 34 -6.65 8.32 -2.48
C ILE A 34 -7.88 8.10 -1.61
N SER A 35 -8.76 7.25 -2.11
CA SER A 35 -9.88 6.68 -1.35
C SER A 35 -10.13 5.25 -1.83
N ARG A 36 -10.72 4.45 -0.95
CA ARG A 36 -11.13 3.08 -1.24
C ARG A 36 -12.65 3.06 -1.54
N PRO A 37 -13.07 2.92 -2.81
CA PRO A 37 -14.49 2.91 -3.15
C PRO A 37 -15.20 1.62 -2.72
N GLU A 38 -14.51 0.49 -2.75
CA GLU A 38 -15.07 -0.84 -2.45
C GLU A 38 -14.04 -1.75 -1.76
N PRO A 39 -14.49 -2.80 -1.04
CA PRO A 39 -13.60 -3.80 -0.46
C PRO A 39 -12.75 -4.54 -1.50
N MET A 40 -11.45 -4.65 -1.22
CA MET A 40 -10.47 -5.13 -2.18
C MET A 40 -10.15 -6.62 -2.03
N THR A 41 -10.02 -7.11 -0.80
CA THR A 41 -9.48 -8.44 -0.47
C THR A 41 -10.46 -9.30 0.31
N VAL A 42 -11.48 -8.69 0.93
CA VAL A 42 -12.50 -9.38 1.75
C VAL A 42 -13.06 -10.61 1.05
N ARG A 43 -13.51 -10.46 -0.21
CA ARG A 43 -14.06 -11.58 -1.01
C ARG A 43 -13.11 -12.79 -1.05
N TRP A 44 -11.83 -12.54 -1.30
CA TRP A 44 -10.83 -13.60 -1.45
C TRP A 44 -10.48 -14.24 -0.11
N THR A 45 -10.30 -13.41 0.92
CA THR A 45 -9.98 -13.89 2.27
C THR A 45 -11.14 -14.70 2.85
N THR A 46 -12.37 -14.24 2.74
CA THR A 46 -13.57 -14.96 3.19
C THR A 46 -13.73 -16.30 2.48
N TYR A 47 -13.54 -16.32 1.15
CA TYR A 47 -13.60 -17.57 0.40
C TYR A 47 -12.52 -18.55 0.87
N ALA A 48 -11.27 -18.10 1.00
CA ALA A 48 -10.18 -18.95 1.48
C ALA A 48 -10.43 -19.49 2.90
N GLN A 49 -10.94 -18.65 3.80
CA GLN A 49 -11.31 -19.06 5.16
C GLN A 49 -12.44 -20.09 5.17
N SER A 50 -13.39 -20.02 4.22
CA SER A 50 -14.50 -21.00 4.14
C SER A 50 -14.04 -22.44 3.83
N LEU A 51 -12.84 -22.61 3.28
CA LEU A 51 -12.31 -23.91 2.85
C LEU A 51 -11.52 -24.62 3.96
N THR A 52 -11.37 -24.01 5.13
CA THR A 52 -10.58 -24.59 6.22
C THR A 52 -11.05 -24.10 7.59
N SER A 53 -10.86 -24.94 8.61
CA SER A 53 -11.05 -24.56 10.02
C SER A 53 -9.84 -23.85 10.62
N ARG A 54 -8.71 -23.81 9.91
CA ARG A 54 -7.49 -23.11 10.37
C ARG A 54 -7.63 -21.61 10.09
N PRO A 55 -7.07 -20.73 10.93
CA PRO A 55 -7.03 -19.29 10.64
C PRO A 55 -6.32 -19.00 9.32
N VAL A 56 -6.99 -18.27 8.43
CA VAL A 56 -6.41 -17.73 7.19
C VAL A 56 -6.09 -16.25 7.40
N LYS A 57 -4.88 -15.86 7.01
CA LYS A 57 -4.44 -14.47 7.15
C LYS A 57 -4.98 -13.60 6.01
N GLY A 58 -5.55 -12.44 6.34
CA GLY A 58 -5.73 -11.34 5.39
C GLY A 58 -4.39 -10.75 5.00
N MET A 59 -4.23 -10.31 3.74
CA MET A 59 -2.96 -9.85 3.19
C MET A 59 -3.12 -8.47 2.57
N LEU A 60 -2.37 -7.50 3.08
CA LEU A 60 -2.33 -6.12 2.58
C LEU A 60 -0.88 -5.68 2.34
N THR A 61 -0.70 -4.74 1.42
CA THR A 61 0.57 -4.00 1.25
C THR A 61 0.46 -2.70 2.02
N GLY A 62 1.47 -2.38 2.83
CA GLY A 62 1.48 -1.17 3.64
C GLY A 62 1.65 0.11 2.82
N PRO A 63 1.28 1.27 3.40
CA PRO A 63 1.26 2.55 2.70
C PRO A 63 2.64 2.97 2.19
N VAL A 64 3.72 2.70 2.92
CA VAL A 64 5.08 3.13 2.52
C VAL A 64 5.53 2.40 1.26
N THR A 65 5.28 1.09 1.19
CA THR A 65 5.59 0.29 -0.01
C THR A 65 4.72 0.68 -1.19
N MET A 66 3.44 0.95 -0.96
CA MET A 66 2.55 1.45 -2.01
C MET A 66 3.00 2.81 -2.57
N LEU A 67 3.64 3.66 -1.76
CA LEU A 67 4.28 4.90 -2.24
C LEU A 67 5.60 4.60 -2.96
N ALA A 68 6.50 3.84 -2.33
CA ALA A 68 7.85 3.61 -2.81
C ALA A 68 7.90 2.97 -4.20
N TRP A 69 6.93 2.10 -4.51
CA TRP A 69 6.85 1.41 -5.80
C TRP A 69 5.92 2.10 -6.81
N SER A 70 5.56 3.35 -6.57
CA SER A 70 4.73 4.18 -7.44
C SER A 70 5.46 5.44 -7.89
N PHE A 71 5.04 6.01 -9.01
CA PHE A 71 5.34 7.41 -9.31
C PHE A 71 4.36 8.30 -8.56
N VAL A 72 4.82 8.92 -7.48
CA VAL A 72 3.99 9.73 -6.58
C VAL A 72 3.93 11.18 -7.07
N ARG A 73 2.74 11.78 -7.03
CA ARG A 73 2.51 13.23 -7.20
C ARG A 73 3.48 14.08 -6.38
N ASP A 74 3.88 15.24 -6.90
CA ASP A 74 4.89 16.13 -6.34
C ASP A 74 4.33 17.47 -5.83
N ASP A 75 3.01 17.61 -5.81
CA ASP A 75 2.28 18.80 -5.38
C ASP A 75 1.94 18.83 -3.89
N GLN A 76 2.28 17.77 -3.13
CA GLN A 76 2.11 17.72 -1.68
C GLN A 76 3.20 16.87 -0.99
N PRO A 77 3.40 17.01 0.33
CA PRO A 77 4.35 16.18 1.08
C PRO A 77 4.04 14.68 0.98
N LEU A 78 5.08 13.84 0.84
CA LEU A 78 4.93 12.38 0.77
C LEU A 78 4.18 11.80 1.98
N GLY A 79 4.42 12.35 3.17
CA GLY A 79 3.72 11.91 4.39
C GLY A 79 2.21 12.14 4.33
N ASP A 80 1.74 13.19 3.65
CA ASP A 80 0.31 13.47 3.51
C ASP A 80 -0.34 12.46 2.55
N THR A 81 0.34 12.15 1.44
CA THR A 81 -0.07 11.08 0.54
C THR A 81 -0.07 9.72 1.23
N ALA A 82 0.96 9.41 2.03
CA ALA A 82 1.06 8.16 2.78
C ALA A 82 -0.10 7.96 3.74
N ARG A 83 -0.53 9.03 4.44
CA ARG A 83 -1.69 9.00 5.33
C ARG A 83 -2.99 8.73 4.57
N GLN A 84 -3.18 9.28 3.38
CA GLN A 84 -4.37 8.97 2.57
C GLN A 84 -4.41 7.48 2.19
N VAL A 85 -3.27 6.89 1.79
CA VAL A 85 -3.18 5.44 1.53
C VAL A 85 -3.47 4.65 2.81
N ALA A 86 -2.90 5.06 3.95
CA ALA A 86 -3.13 4.40 5.23
C ALA A 86 -4.61 4.40 5.64
N LEU A 87 -5.32 5.52 5.49
CA LEU A 87 -6.75 5.60 5.75
C LEU A 87 -7.56 4.65 4.86
N ALA A 88 -7.22 4.55 3.58
CA ALA A 88 -7.85 3.60 2.67
C ALA A 88 -7.59 2.14 3.08
N LEU A 89 -6.38 1.82 3.55
CA LEU A 89 -6.02 0.49 4.03
C LEU A 89 -6.68 0.17 5.38
N ARG A 90 -6.85 1.15 6.26
CA ARG A 90 -7.58 1.00 7.52
C ARG A 90 -9.02 0.56 7.28
N ASP A 91 -9.69 1.16 6.30
CA ASP A 91 -11.06 0.77 5.94
C ASP A 91 -11.12 -0.69 5.45
N GLU A 92 -10.09 -1.14 4.72
CA GLU A 92 -9.96 -2.55 4.32
C GLU A 92 -9.68 -3.50 5.50
N VAL A 93 -8.85 -3.08 6.47
CA VAL A 93 -8.61 -3.82 7.72
C VAL A 93 -9.90 -3.99 8.51
N ASN A 94 -10.67 -2.90 8.65
CA ASN A 94 -11.96 -2.93 9.36
C ASN A 94 -12.95 -3.89 8.70
N ASP A 95 -13.02 -3.90 7.37
CA ASP A 95 -13.92 -4.82 6.66
C ASP A 95 -13.46 -6.28 6.74
N LEU A 96 -12.14 -6.54 6.72
CA LEU A 96 -11.59 -7.87 6.94
C LEU A 96 -11.92 -8.38 8.35
N GLU A 97 -11.77 -7.54 9.37
CA GLU A 97 -12.15 -7.84 10.75
C GLU A 97 -13.66 -8.11 10.86
N ALA A 98 -14.50 -7.24 10.31
CA ALA A 98 -15.95 -7.40 10.30
C ALA A 98 -16.41 -8.68 9.58
N ALA A 99 -15.67 -9.13 8.57
CA ALA A 99 -15.89 -10.40 7.87
C ALA A 99 -15.37 -11.63 8.63
N GLY A 100 -14.80 -11.46 9.83
CA GLY A 100 -14.34 -12.54 10.70
C GLY A 100 -12.88 -12.96 10.49
N THR A 101 -12.07 -12.16 9.78
CA THR A 101 -10.64 -12.43 9.61
C THR A 101 -9.90 -12.18 10.92
N SER A 102 -9.37 -13.24 11.54
CA SER A 102 -8.74 -13.16 12.86
C SER A 102 -7.27 -12.73 12.85
N VAL A 103 -6.61 -12.79 11.70
CA VAL A 103 -5.20 -12.39 11.55
C VAL A 103 -5.06 -11.61 10.24
N ILE A 104 -4.53 -10.39 10.32
CA ILE A 104 -4.28 -9.54 9.15
C ILE A 104 -2.80 -9.19 9.12
N GLN A 105 -2.17 -9.41 7.97
CA GLN A 105 -0.78 -9.09 7.73
C GLN A 105 -0.69 -7.89 6.78
N VAL A 106 0.09 -6.89 7.20
CA VAL A 106 0.41 -5.69 6.41
C VAL A 106 1.91 -5.70 6.11
N ASP A 107 2.27 -5.86 4.84
CA ASP A 107 3.67 -6.04 4.42
C ASP A 107 4.30 -4.71 4.01
N GLU A 108 5.49 -4.42 4.57
CA GLU A 108 6.30 -3.23 4.24
C GLU A 108 7.72 -3.57 3.77
N PRO A 109 7.89 -4.32 2.66
CA PRO A 109 9.21 -4.70 2.16
C PRO A 109 10.05 -3.48 1.72
N ALA A 110 9.42 -2.40 1.27
CA ALA A 110 10.10 -1.23 0.73
C ALA A 110 10.30 -0.09 1.75
N LEU A 111 10.09 -0.34 3.05
CA LEU A 111 10.24 0.67 4.12
C LEU A 111 11.58 1.41 4.08
N ARG A 112 12.64 0.74 3.62
CA ARG A 112 13.98 1.32 3.53
C ARG A 112 14.37 1.82 2.14
N GLU A 113 13.59 1.54 1.10
CA GLU A 113 13.95 1.84 -0.28
C GLU A 113 13.95 3.34 -0.57
N THR A 114 13.04 4.09 0.04
CA THR A 114 12.95 5.56 -0.07
C THR A 114 13.51 6.30 1.15
N LEU A 115 14.25 5.59 2.01
CA LEU A 115 14.93 6.20 3.15
C LEU A 115 15.92 7.27 2.66
N PRO A 116 15.86 8.52 3.16
CA PRO A 116 16.71 9.59 2.68
C PRO A 116 18.20 9.25 2.76
N LEU A 117 18.94 9.61 1.71
CA LEU A 117 20.39 9.42 1.63
C LEU A 117 21.09 10.13 2.81
N ARG A 118 20.69 11.38 3.09
CA ARG A 118 21.21 12.19 4.18
C ARG A 118 20.65 11.70 5.51
N SER A 119 21.53 11.36 6.44
CA SER A 119 21.14 10.89 7.78
C SER A 119 20.28 11.88 8.55
N ALA A 120 20.45 13.19 8.32
CA ALA A 120 19.68 14.25 8.98
C ALA A 120 18.18 14.22 8.62
N ASP A 121 17.83 13.72 7.43
CA ASP A 121 16.44 13.71 6.95
C ASP A 121 15.70 12.41 7.32
N ARG A 122 16.43 11.39 7.78
CA ARG A 122 15.87 10.07 8.12
C ARG A 122 14.89 10.09 9.29
N PRO A 123 15.09 10.85 10.38
CA PRO A 123 14.13 10.88 11.48
C PRO A 123 12.74 11.35 11.03
N ALA A 124 12.67 12.39 10.19
CA ALA A 124 11.41 12.89 9.66
C ALA A 124 10.72 11.85 8.77
N TYR A 125 11.48 11.15 7.92
CA TYR A 125 10.97 10.04 7.11
C TYR A 125 10.38 8.91 7.97
N LEU A 126 11.16 8.42 8.93
CA LEU A 126 10.73 7.31 9.79
C LEU A 126 9.52 7.68 10.65
N ALA A 127 9.39 8.95 11.04
CA ALA A 127 8.23 9.43 11.78
C ALA A 127 6.93 9.25 10.98
N TRP A 128 6.83 9.81 9.77
CA TRP A 128 5.60 9.68 8.98
C TRP A 128 5.39 8.26 8.44
N ALA A 129 6.46 7.53 8.12
CA ALA A 129 6.37 6.15 7.64
C ALA A 129 5.77 5.22 8.70
N THR A 130 6.26 5.30 9.94
CA THR A 130 5.74 4.49 11.06
C THR A 130 4.40 4.99 11.58
N GLU A 131 4.10 6.30 11.48
CA GLU A 131 2.76 6.83 11.74
C GLU A 131 1.74 6.26 10.75
N SER A 132 2.06 6.29 9.44
CA SER A 132 1.16 5.77 8.39
C SER A 132 0.87 4.28 8.55
N PHE A 133 1.84 3.49 9.02
CA PHE A 133 1.60 2.07 9.33
C PHE A 133 0.62 1.84 10.50
N ARG A 134 0.52 2.79 11.43
CA ARG A 134 -0.31 2.67 12.65
C ARG A 134 -1.69 3.30 12.52
N LEU A 135 -1.90 4.14 11.51
CA LEU A 135 -3.11 4.93 11.31
C LEU A 135 -4.30 4.06 10.91
#